data_AF-A0AAD2Z496-F1
#
_entry.id   AF-A0AAD2Z496-F1
#
_cell.length_a   1.000
_cell.length_b   1.000
_cell.length_c   1.000
_cell.angle_alpha   90.00
_cell.angle_beta   90.00
_cell.angle_gamma   90.00
#
_symmetry.space_group_name_H-M   'P 1'
#
loop_
_entity.id
_entity.type
_entity.pdbx_description
1 polymer ?
#
loop_
_entity_poly.entity_id
_entity_poly.type
_entity_poly.pdbx_seq_one_letter_code
_entity_poly.pdbx_strand_id
1 'polypeptide(L)'
;MIPSFSDPLNTFATGVVFLKSILFRENIVSKNTCSKLYLFTRLFSKNKDERVVFIPIEYKCLLAKKGDLIILPDDSLRSIKSIAKVRLINRSYLKYIYQVYRYIITYAMIYSLRRCVLYTVSKDDEASLKSRFPKNNIKYLPHPIQARYNSGVICCFTSNIKTIGFINLQSHYSVDAAEFLSNSDFVELKNKTIIFHGSACKNWFQKANELYDGADFIEKIFVEDFDALFDSLDLVVMPLEAGAGVKNILLNSVYKNKLVFGTKEAFSGIPEHLAKPFIINKIGDVNEKLKIIISLANDFFELRKYILEHHTVENFKFALCE
;
A
#
# COMPACT_ATOMS: atom_id res chain seq x y z
N MET A 1 -24.47 1.07 1.71
CA MET A 1 -24.43 -0.18 2.49
C MET A 1 -22.98 -0.64 2.52
N ILE A 2 -22.31 -0.57 3.66
CA ILE A 2 -20.95 -1.12 3.81
C ILE A 2 -21.16 -2.61 4.11
N PRO A 3 -20.62 -3.55 3.31
CA PRO A 3 -20.73 -4.96 3.64
C PRO A 3 -20.02 -5.20 4.98
N SER A 4 -20.78 -5.57 6.00
CA SER A 4 -20.22 -6.06 7.25
C SER A 4 -20.16 -7.58 7.17
N PHE A 5 -18.95 -8.13 7.11
CA PHE A 5 -18.75 -9.57 7.28
C PHE A 5 -18.92 -9.91 8.76
N SER A 6 -19.80 -10.86 9.07
CA SER A 6 -20.14 -11.29 10.43
C SER A 6 -19.01 -12.07 11.11
N ASP A 7 -18.05 -12.58 10.34
CA ASP A 7 -16.80 -13.17 10.83
C ASP A 7 -15.75 -13.16 9.71
N PRO A 8 -14.88 -12.15 9.60
CA PRO A 8 -13.72 -12.30 8.73
C PRO A 8 -12.76 -13.28 9.44
N LEU A 9 -12.54 -14.46 8.87
CA LEU A 9 -11.40 -15.35 9.17
C LEU A 9 -10.01 -14.68 8.94
N ASN A 10 -10.03 -13.36 8.69
CA ASN A 10 -9.05 -12.54 8.03
C ASN A 10 -8.70 -11.32 8.90
N THR A 11 -8.55 -11.52 10.21
CA THR A 11 -8.21 -10.44 11.18
C THR A 11 -6.82 -9.80 10.94
N PHE A 12 -6.10 -10.22 9.90
CA PHE A 12 -4.81 -9.68 9.44
C PHE A 12 -4.85 -9.18 7.97
N ALA A 13 -6.00 -9.15 7.30
CA ALA A 13 -6.05 -9.04 5.83
C ALA A 13 -5.55 -7.72 5.22
N THR A 14 -5.36 -6.66 6.00
CA THR A 14 -4.84 -5.37 5.49
C THR A 14 -3.59 -4.96 6.26
N GLY A 15 -2.63 -4.31 5.59
CA GLY A 15 -1.37 -3.87 6.21
C GLY A 15 -1.59 -3.02 7.46
N VAL A 16 -2.61 -2.16 7.45
CA VAL A 16 -3.06 -1.34 8.60
C VAL A 16 -3.49 -2.22 9.78
N VAL A 17 -4.33 -3.24 9.54
CA VAL A 17 -4.82 -4.14 10.59
C VAL A 17 -3.69 -5.03 11.12
N PHE A 18 -2.77 -5.46 10.25
CA PHE A 18 -1.57 -6.19 10.64
C PHE A 18 -0.64 -5.36 11.53
N LEU A 19 -0.31 -4.14 11.12
CA LEU A 19 0.47 -3.19 11.92
C LEU A 19 -0.16 -2.97 13.30
N LYS A 20 -1.48 -2.74 13.33
CA LYS A 20 -2.23 -2.63 14.58
C LYS A 20 -2.07 -3.88 15.45
N SER A 21 -2.14 -5.07 14.86
CA SER A 21 -2.09 -6.33 15.58
C SER A 21 -0.70 -6.65 16.15
N ILE A 22 0.37 -6.33 15.43
CA ILE A 22 1.76 -6.47 15.92
C ILE A 22 1.95 -5.65 17.21
N LEU A 23 1.46 -4.40 17.22
CA LEU A 23 1.60 -3.53 18.39
C LEU A 23 1.03 -4.15 19.67
N PHE A 24 -0.01 -4.99 19.57
CA PHE A 24 -0.61 -5.69 20.71
C PHE A 24 0.01 -7.05 20.99
N ARG A 25 0.25 -7.87 19.96
CA ARG A 25 0.79 -9.24 20.14
C ARG A 25 2.17 -9.20 20.78
N GLU A 26 2.96 -8.20 20.43
CA GLU A 26 4.34 -8.05 20.89
C GLU A 26 4.46 -7.23 22.18
N ASN A 27 3.33 -6.87 22.82
CA ASN A 27 3.28 -6.01 24.02
C ASN A 27 4.04 -4.68 23.90
N ILE A 28 4.30 -4.20 22.68
CA ILE A 28 4.86 -2.86 22.42
C ILE A 28 3.92 -1.79 22.99
N VAL A 29 2.62 -2.12 23.05
CA VAL A 29 1.57 -1.30 23.64
C VAL A 29 0.66 -2.19 24.48
N SER A 30 0.30 -1.78 25.71
CA SER A 30 -0.59 -2.58 26.56
C SER A 30 -2.01 -2.72 25.98
N LYS A 31 -2.68 -3.86 26.24
CA LYS A 31 -4.07 -4.11 25.82
C LYS A 31 -5.08 -3.09 26.37
N ASN A 32 -4.80 -2.46 27.52
CA ASN A 32 -5.66 -1.43 28.13
C ASN A 32 -5.56 -0.07 27.44
N THR A 33 -4.66 0.05 26.46
CA THR A 33 -4.18 1.32 25.96
C THR A 33 -4.84 1.75 24.64
N CYS A 34 -5.67 0.88 24.03
CA CYS A 34 -6.33 1.21 22.77
C CYS A 34 -7.85 1.10 22.91
N SER A 35 -8.54 2.20 22.66
CA SER A 35 -9.99 2.25 22.56
C SER A 35 -10.46 1.40 21.37
N LYS A 36 -11.28 0.38 21.65
CA LYS A 36 -12.09 -0.33 20.65
C LYS A 36 -12.83 0.71 19.81
N LEU A 37 -12.64 0.65 18.49
CA LEU A 37 -13.26 1.58 17.57
C LEU A 37 -14.60 1.00 17.12
N TYR A 38 -15.59 1.12 18.01
CA TYR A 38 -16.99 1.29 17.62
C TYR A 38 -17.38 2.74 17.96
N LEU A 39 -18.33 3.29 17.20
CA LEU A 39 -18.92 4.60 17.46
C LEU A 39 -19.24 4.78 18.95
N PHE A 40 -18.89 5.96 19.49
CA PHE A 40 -19.15 6.44 20.85
C PHE A 40 -18.34 5.87 22.03
N THR A 41 -17.96 6.81 22.92
CA THR A 41 -17.39 6.70 24.28
C THR A 41 -15.88 6.42 24.46
N ARG A 42 -15.14 7.50 24.76
CA ARG A 42 -13.87 7.44 25.50
C ARG A 42 -14.24 7.33 26.98
N LEU A 43 -14.18 6.13 27.57
CA LEU A 43 -14.15 6.01 29.03
C LEU A 43 -12.73 6.36 29.51
N PHE A 44 -12.66 7.41 30.33
CA PHE A 44 -11.43 7.89 30.95
C PHE A 44 -10.92 6.83 31.95
N SER A 45 -9.87 6.08 31.60
CA SER A 45 -9.06 5.42 32.63
C SER A 45 -8.23 6.47 33.38
N LYS A 46 -8.19 6.36 34.72
CA LYS A 46 -7.48 7.27 35.63
C LYS A 46 -5.96 7.13 35.60
N ASN A 47 -5.40 6.15 34.87
CA ASN A 47 -3.95 5.93 34.80
C ASN A 47 -3.35 6.71 33.61
N LYS A 48 -2.32 7.50 33.92
CA LYS A 48 -1.77 8.58 33.09
C LYS A 48 -0.75 8.13 32.03
N ASP A 49 -0.39 6.86 32.00
CA ASP A 49 0.83 6.45 31.32
C ASP A 49 0.52 5.72 30.00
N GLU A 50 0.86 6.41 28.91
CA GLU A 50 1.05 5.95 27.51
C GLU A 50 -0.20 5.60 26.69
N ARG A 51 -0.30 6.07 25.43
CA ARG A 51 -1.31 5.64 24.43
C ARG A 51 -0.79 5.69 22.97
N VAL A 52 -0.92 4.58 22.25
CA VAL A 52 -0.68 4.50 20.79
C VAL A 52 -2.00 4.61 20.04
N VAL A 53 -2.05 5.50 19.06
CA VAL A 53 -3.24 5.91 18.33
C VAL A 53 -3.06 5.59 16.85
N PHE A 54 -3.72 4.52 16.40
CA PHE A 54 -3.81 4.11 14.99
C PHE A 54 -5.09 4.72 14.40
N ILE A 55 -5.00 5.70 13.49
CA ILE A 55 -6.20 6.38 13.00
C ILE A 55 -6.23 6.48 11.46
N PRO A 56 -7.19 5.84 10.79
CA PRO A 56 -7.59 6.25 9.45
C PRO A 56 -8.39 7.57 9.57
N ILE A 57 -7.71 8.72 9.55
CA ILE A 57 -8.29 10.10 9.54
C ILE A 57 -9.71 10.18 10.18
N GLU A 58 -9.79 10.04 11.50
CA GLU A 58 -11.01 10.24 12.29
C GLU A 58 -10.79 11.35 13.32
N TYR A 59 -11.85 12.10 13.66
CA TYR A 59 -11.88 13.24 14.59
C TYR A 59 -11.24 13.01 15.97
N LYS A 60 -10.94 11.75 16.33
CA LYS A 60 -10.25 11.36 17.57
C LYS A 60 -8.81 11.89 17.68
N CYS A 61 -8.16 12.25 16.56
CA CYS A 61 -6.82 12.88 16.56
C CYS A 61 -6.75 14.19 17.34
N LEU A 62 -7.85 14.95 17.40
CA LEU A 62 -7.91 16.23 18.13
C LEU A 62 -7.78 16.06 19.65
N LEU A 63 -7.86 14.83 20.15
CA LEU A 63 -7.77 14.48 21.58
C LEU A 63 -6.45 13.79 21.97
N ALA A 64 -5.48 13.73 21.06
CA ALA A 64 -4.15 13.20 21.32
C ALA A 64 -3.35 14.08 22.30
N LYS A 65 -2.55 13.46 23.16
CA LYS A 65 -1.73 14.10 24.18
C LYS A 65 -0.24 14.00 23.87
N LYS A 66 0.55 14.83 24.55
CA LYS A 66 2.02 14.74 24.50
C LYS A 66 2.45 13.33 24.93
N GLY A 67 3.24 12.66 24.10
CA GLY A 67 3.69 11.27 24.32
C GLY A 67 2.87 10.22 23.58
N ASP A 68 1.75 10.58 22.95
CA ASP A 68 1.00 9.63 22.13
C ASP A 68 1.77 9.32 20.83
N LEU A 69 1.81 8.04 20.47
CA LEU A 69 2.40 7.56 19.22
C LEU A 69 1.32 7.51 18.14
N ILE A 70 1.51 8.25 17.04
CA ILE A 70 0.50 8.34 15.98
C ILE A 70 1.09 7.78 14.70
N ILE A 71 0.54 6.66 14.23
CA ILE A 71 0.86 6.12 12.91
C ILE A 71 -0.16 6.72 11.95
N LEU A 72 0.33 7.61 11.08
CA LEU A 72 -0.47 8.17 10.00
C LEU A 72 -0.78 7.05 9.01
N PRO A 73 -2.02 6.96 8.51
CA PRO A 73 -2.31 6.06 7.42
C PRO A 73 -1.48 6.50 6.22
N ASP A 74 -1.12 5.53 5.40
CA ASP A 74 -0.48 5.77 4.12
C ASP A 74 -1.15 6.93 3.39
N ASP A 75 -0.32 7.80 2.82
CA ASP A 75 -0.79 8.82 1.90
C ASP A 75 -1.62 9.94 2.56
N SER A 76 -1.50 10.14 3.89
CA SER A 76 -2.28 11.13 4.66
C SER A 76 -2.32 12.55 4.06
N LEU A 77 -1.34 12.95 3.25
CA LEU A 77 -1.45 14.15 2.39
C LEU A 77 -1.04 13.93 0.93
N ARG A 78 -0.34 12.86 0.56
CA ARG A 78 0.00 12.59 -0.85
C ARG A 78 -1.15 11.98 -1.64
N SER A 79 -2.14 11.36 -0.97
CA SER A 79 -3.44 11.05 -1.57
C SER A 79 -4.08 12.34 -2.05
N ILE A 80 -3.68 13.46 -1.41
CA ILE A 80 -4.16 14.80 -1.67
C ILE A 80 -3.35 15.52 -2.76
N LYS A 81 -2.11 15.11 -3.04
CA LYS A 81 -1.38 15.51 -4.26
C LYS A 81 -1.81 14.68 -5.48
N SER A 82 -2.13 13.39 -5.33
CA SER A 82 -2.85 12.64 -6.36
C SER A 82 -4.20 13.31 -6.66
N ILE A 83 -4.92 13.80 -5.63
CA ILE A 83 -6.13 14.64 -5.81
C ILE A 83 -5.85 15.93 -6.60
N ALA A 84 -4.68 16.56 -6.48
CA ALA A 84 -4.32 17.71 -7.32
C ALA A 84 -4.13 17.35 -8.80
N LYS A 85 -3.82 16.08 -9.11
CA LYS A 85 -3.84 15.53 -10.49
C LYS A 85 -5.25 15.10 -10.91
N VAL A 86 -6.04 14.48 -10.03
CA VAL A 86 -7.48 14.17 -10.24
C VAL A 86 -8.32 15.44 -10.46
N ARG A 87 -7.84 16.59 -9.95
CA ARG A 87 -8.37 17.96 -10.16
C ARG A 87 -8.62 18.29 -11.64
N LEU A 88 -7.85 17.70 -12.55
CA LEU A 88 -7.97 17.90 -13.98
C LEU A 88 -8.92 16.91 -14.67
N ILE A 89 -9.18 15.74 -14.06
CA ILE A 89 -9.78 14.58 -14.74
C ILE A 89 -11.24 14.31 -14.30
N ASN A 90 -11.61 14.60 -13.05
CA ASN A 90 -12.93 14.18 -12.50
C ASN A 90 -13.88 15.36 -12.28
N ARG A 91 -14.91 15.51 -13.14
CA ARG A 91 -15.85 16.65 -13.17
C ARG A 91 -16.97 16.65 -12.13
N SER A 92 -17.11 15.64 -11.25
CA SER A 92 -18.23 15.62 -10.31
C SER A 92 -17.98 16.54 -9.10
N TYR A 93 -18.71 17.66 -9.05
CA TYR A 93 -18.63 18.71 -8.02
C TYR A 93 -18.70 18.19 -6.57
N LEU A 94 -19.53 17.17 -6.30
CA LEU A 94 -19.65 16.54 -4.97
C LEU A 94 -18.37 15.81 -4.52
N LYS A 95 -17.73 15.06 -5.42
CA LYS A 95 -16.44 14.42 -5.11
C LYS A 95 -15.38 15.49 -4.85
N TYR A 96 -15.36 16.57 -5.64
CA TYR A 96 -14.42 17.68 -5.43
C TYR A 96 -14.58 18.32 -4.05
N ILE A 97 -15.80 18.70 -3.67
CA ILE A 97 -16.09 19.31 -2.36
C ILE A 97 -15.67 18.36 -1.23
N TYR A 98 -16.06 17.09 -1.31
CA TYR A 98 -15.69 16.10 -0.30
C TYR A 98 -14.17 15.99 -0.11
N GLN A 99 -13.40 16.01 -1.21
CA GLN A 99 -11.94 15.96 -1.15
C GLN A 99 -11.31 17.24 -0.58
N VAL A 100 -11.86 18.42 -0.89
CA VAL A 100 -11.42 19.69 -0.31
C VAL A 100 -11.64 19.72 1.21
N TYR A 101 -12.81 19.29 1.67
CA TYR A 101 -13.08 19.18 3.11
C TYR A 101 -12.14 18.19 3.78
N ARG A 102 -11.92 17.01 3.17
CA ARG A 102 -10.96 16.04 3.67
C ARG A 102 -9.54 16.61 3.78
N TYR A 103 -9.11 17.41 2.81
CA TYR A 103 -7.81 18.11 2.86
C TYR A 103 -7.71 19.06 4.04
N ILE A 104 -8.67 19.97 4.19
CA ILE A 104 -8.67 20.97 5.26
C ILE A 104 -8.66 20.27 6.62
N ILE A 105 -9.52 19.26 6.80
CA ILE A 105 -9.59 18.48 8.04
C ILE A 105 -8.27 17.77 8.31
N THR A 106 -7.69 17.10 7.32
CA THR A 106 -6.44 16.34 7.50
C THR A 106 -5.27 17.26 7.81
N TYR A 107 -5.18 18.40 7.12
CA TYR A 107 -4.17 19.42 7.37
C TYR A 107 -4.29 19.98 8.80
N ALA A 108 -5.50 20.37 9.21
CA ALA A 108 -5.75 20.89 10.56
C ALA A 108 -5.45 19.83 11.63
N MET A 109 -5.79 18.56 11.38
CA MET A 109 -5.46 17.46 12.29
C MET A 109 -3.96 17.29 12.43
N ILE A 110 -3.20 17.13 11.33
CA ILE A 110 -1.74 16.98 11.41
C ILE A 110 -1.12 18.19 12.12
N TYR A 111 -1.55 19.40 11.79
CA TYR A 111 -1.10 20.62 12.47
C TYR A 111 -1.34 20.59 13.98
N SER A 112 -2.52 20.11 14.42
CA SER A 112 -2.88 20.01 15.85
C SER A 112 -1.99 19.02 16.62
N LEU A 113 -1.38 18.06 15.93
CA LEU A 113 -0.57 16.99 16.51
C LEU A 113 0.90 17.37 16.76
N ARG A 114 1.27 18.65 16.69
CA ARG A 114 2.66 19.15 16.88
C ARG A 114 3.39 18.70 18.15
N ARG A 115 2.66 18.20 19.16
CA ARG A 115 3.21 17.71 20.45
C ARG A 115 3.42 16.19 20.48
N CYS A 116 3.10 15.49 19.40
CA CYS A 116 3.18 14.03 19.27
C CYS A 116 4.30 13.64 18.30
N VAL A 117 4.71 12.37 18.34
CA VAL A 117 5.55 11.77 17.28
C VAL A 117 4.61 11.18 16.23
N LEU A 118 4.82 11.59 14.98
CA LEU A 118 4.03 11.18 13.82
C LEU A 118 4.84 10.21 12.97
N TYR A 119 4.47 8.94 12.97
CA TYR A 119 5.08 7.94 12.12
C TYR A 119 4.37 7.85 10.77
N THR A 120 5.14 7.81 9.69
CA THR A 120 4.67 7.49 8.35
C THR A 120 5.42 6.29 7.82
N VAL A 121 4.73 5.43 7.06
CA VAL A 121 5.35 4.23 6.50
C VAL A 121 5.98 4.48 5.12
N SER A 122 6.19 5.74 4.73
CA SER A 122 6.97 6.16 3.55
C SER A 122 7.97 7.28 3.87
N LYS A 123 9.23 7.10 3.45
CA LYS A 123 10.28 8.13 3.52
C LYS A 123 9.94 9.36 2.68
N ASP A 124 9.28 9.15 1.55
CA ASP A 124 8.84 10.24 0.68
C ASP A 124 7.71 11.07 1.31
N ASP A 125 6.83 10.40 2.06
CA ASP A 125 5.82 11.06 2.88
C ASP A 125 6.45 11.77 4.07
N GLU A 126 7.47 11.18 4.70
CA GLU A 126 8.22 11.81 5.79
C GLU A 126 8.80 13.15 5.34
N ALA A 127 9.53 13.16 4.22
CA ALA A 127 10.12 14.38 3.65
C ALA A 127 9.03 15.41 3.28
N SER A 128 7.96 14.97 2.63
CA SER A 128 6.85 15.85 2.23
C SER A 128 6.10 16.43 3.43
N LEU A 129 5.87 15.64 4.47
CA LEU A 129 5.19 16.08 5.70
C LEU A 129 6.09 17.02 6.51
N LYS A 130 7.39 16.72 6.65
CA LYS A 130 8.35 17.59 7.33
C LYS A 130 8.41 18.98 6.69
N SER A 131 8.40 19.05 5.35
CA SER A 131 8.36 20.32 4.63
C SER A 131 7.08 21.12 4.90
N ARG A 132 5.93 20.46 5.03
CA ARG A 132 4.62 21.12 5.22
C ARG A 132 4.29 21.44 6.68
N PHE A 133 4.79 20.64 7.62
CA PHE A 133 4.58 20.77 9.06
C PHE A 133 5.93 20.76 9.78
N PRO A 134 6.76 21.79 9.60
CA PRO A 134 8.13 21.83 10.12
C PRO A 134 8.20 21.80 11.66
N LYS A 135 7.09 22.09 12.34
CA LYS A 135 6.98 22.05 13.80
C LYS A 135 6.59 20.69 14.36
N ASN A 136 6.28 19.71 13.50
CA ASN A 136 5.86 18.38 13.90
C ASN A 136 7.05 17.42 13.91
N ASN A 137 7.12 16.55 14.92
CA ASN A 137 8.10 15.47 14.95
C ASN A 137 7.61 14.31 14.08
N ILE A 138 7.99 14.31 12.81
CA ILE A 138 7.59 13.27 11.84
C ILE A 138 8.77 12.32 11.65
N LYS A 139 8.50 11.01 11.70
CA LYS A 139 9.50 9.95 11.54
C LYS A 139 9.02 8.90 10.55
N TYR A 140 9.95 8.27 9.84
CA TYR A 140 9.66 7.09 9.02
C TYR A 140 9.60 5.82 9.88
N LEU A 141 8.63 4.96 9.60
CA LEU A 141 8.46 3.65 10.23
C LEU A 141 8.40 2.57 9.14
N PRO A 142 9.42 1.71 8.99
CA PRO A 142 9.42 0.68 7.96
C PRO A 142 8.30 -0.33 8.19
N HIS A 143 7.42 -0.52 7.19
CA HIS A 143 6.37 -1.53 7.28
C HIS A 143 6.99 -2.94 7.31
N PRO A 144 6.65 -3.80 8.29
CA PRO A 144 7.18 -5.16 8.37
C PRO A 144 6.51 -6.09 7.35
N ILE A 145 7.20 -7.16 6.96
CA ILE A 145 6.65 -8.18 6.05
C ILE A 145 5.57 -9.00 6.78
N GLN A 146 4.33 -8.91 6.33
CA GLN A 146 3.21 -9.66 6.93
C GLN A 146 3.30 -11.16 6.67
N ALA A 147 3.60 -11.56 5.43
CA ALA A 147 3.62 -12.97 5.05
C ALA A 147 4.63 -13.76 5.89
N ARG A 148 5.78 -13.18 6.23
CA ARG A 148 6.78 -13.78 7.12
C ARG A 148 6.21 -14.04 8.51
N TYR A 149 5.48 -13.07 9.06
CA TYR A 149 4.87 -13.18 10.39
C TYR A 149 3.73 -14.19 10.42
N ASN A 150 2.99 -14.32 9.32
CA ASN A 150 1.91 -15.29 9.16
C ASN A 150 2.39 -16.67 8.68
N SER A 151 3.70 -16.93 8.66
CA SER A 151 4.29 -18.18 8.16
C SER A 151 3.82 -18.56 6.74
N GLY A 152 3.62 -17.55 5.89
CA GLY A 152 3.19 -17.73 4.52
C GLY A 152 4.20 -18.58 3.73
N VAL A 153 3.67 -19.48 2.90
CA VAL A 153 4.48 -20.38 2.08
C VAL A 153 5.32 -19.57 1.09
N ILE A 154 6.62 -19.87 1.04
CA ILE A 154 7.56 -19.27 0.08
C ILE A 154 7.56 -20.13 -1.18
N CYS A 155 7.20 -19.55 -2.32
CA CYS A 155 7.20 -20.24 -3.61
C CYS A 155 8.64 -20.37 -4.15
N CYS A 156 8.85 -21.27 -5.11
CA CYS A 156 10.05 -21.23 -5.94
C CYS A 156 9.98 -19.98 -6.85
N PHE A 157 11.11 -19.28 -7.02
CA PHE A 157 11.20 -18.23 -8.02
C PHE A 157 11.01 -18.85 -9.42
N THR A 158 10.19 -18.23 -10.26
CA THR A 158 9.93 -18.69 -11.63
C THR A 158 10.19 -17.56 -12.62
N SER A 159 10.94 -17.87 -13.68
CA SER A 159 11.07 -17.03 -14.87
C SER A 159 9.98 -17.33 -15.92
N ASN A 160 9.24 -18.43 -15.76
CA ASN A 160 8.16 -18.81 -16.64
C ASN A 160 6.84 -18.19 -16.16
N ILE A 161 6.55 -16.99 -16.64
CA ILE A 161 5.37 -16.22 -16.25
C ILE A 161 4.16 -16.64 -17.10
N LYS A 162 3.14 -17.20 -16.45
CA LYS A 162 1.86 -17.60 -17.06
C LYS A 162 0.71 -16.74 -16.57
N THR A 163 0.70 -16.38 -15.30
CA THR A 163 -0.37 -15.59 -14.67
C THR A 163 0.17 -14.28 -14.13
N ILE A 164 -0.38 -13.16 -14.60
CA ILE A 164 0.00 -11.80 -14.23
C ILE A 164 -1.17 -11.14 -13.51
N GLY A 165 -0.95 -10.65 -12.30
CA GLY A 165 -1.95 -9.89 -11.55
C GLY A 165 -1.65 -8.40 -11.54
N PHE A 166 -2.53 -7.59 -12.09
CA PHE A 166 -2.58 -6.15 -11.88
C PHE A 166 -3.36 -5.89 -10.60
N ILE A 167 -2.65 -5.59 -9.51
CA ILE A 167 -3.22 -5.61 -8.16
C ILE A 167 -3.40 -4.19 -7.62
N ASN A 168 -4.48 -4.01 -6.84
CA ASN A 168 -4.84 -2.78 -6.16
C ASN A 168 -5.19 -1.63 -7.11
N LEU A 169 -5.93 -1.96 -8.17
CA LEU A 169 -6.45 -1.00 -9.12
C LEU A 169 -7.59 -0.20 -8.48
N GLN A 170 -7.30 1.04 -8.09
CA GLN A 170 -8.26 1.95 -7.47
C GLN A 170 -8.21 3.29 -8.18
N SER A 171 -9.35 3.88 -8.50
CA SER A 171 -9.45 5.08 -9.37
C SER A 171 -8.69 6.33 -8.89
N HIS A 172 -8.21 6.35 -7.64
CA HIS A 172 -7.47 7.46 -7.05
C HIS A 172 -6.00 7.15 -6.73
N TYR A 173 -5.59 5.89 -6.93
CA TYR A 173 -4.25 5.42 -6.59
C TYR A 173 -3.56 4.68 -7.73
N SER A 174 -4.28 4.17 -8.73
CA SER A 174 -3.68 3.60 -9.93
C SER A 174 -3.57 4.65 -11.04
N VAL A 175 -2.59 4.47 -11.91
CA VAL A 175 -2.48 5.20 -13.18
C VAL A 175 -3.77 5.03 -14.00
N ASP A 176 -4.05 5.97 -14.90
CA ASP A 176 -5.16 5.82 -15.84
C ASP A 176 -4.95 4.60 -16.75
N ALA A 177 -6.01 3.81 -16.93
CA ALA A 177 -5.92 2.57 -17.70
C ALA A 177 -5.60 2.83 -19.18
N ALA A 178 -6.15 3.89 -19.78
CA ALA A 178 -5.92 4.20 -21.19
C ALA A 178 -4.50 4.72 -21.42
N GLU A 179 -3.96 5.51 -20.48
CA GLU A 179 -2.57 5.96 -20.53
C GLU A 179 -1.60 4.78 -20.34
N PHE A 180 -1.82 3.97 -19.31
CA PHE A 180 -0.93 2.85 -18.99
C PHE A 180 -0.93 1.78 -20.08
N LEU A 181 -2.10 1.48 -20.64
CA LEU A 181 -2.29 0.53 -21.74
C LEU A 181 -2.14 1.20 -23.12
N SER A 182 -1.47 2.34 -23.25
CA SER A 182 -1.32 2.96 -24.57
C SER A 182 -0.23 2.29 -25.42
N ASN A 183 -0.52 2.13 -26.73
CA ASN A 183 0.40 1.90 -27.85
C ASN A 183 1.72 1.18 -27.52
N SER A 184 1.67 -0.13 -27.34
CA SER A 184 2.85 -0.99 -27.31
C SER A 184 2.56 -2.33 -27.94
N ASP A 185 3.61 -3.04 -28.35
CA ASP A 185 3.53 -4.40 -28.84
C ASP A 185 3.50 -5.36 -27.63
N PHE A 186 2.57 -6.31 -27.62
CA PHE A 186 2.22 -7.17 -26.48
C PHE A 186 2.67 -8.61 -26.67
N VAL A 187 3.68 -8.86 -27.51
CA VAL A 187 4.13 -10.22 -27.85
C VAL A 187 4.31 -11.11 -26.63
N GLU A 188 4.97 -10.63 -25.56
CA GLU A 188 5.23 -11.44 -24.38
C GLU A 188 3.99 -11.69 -23.52
N LEU A 189 2.96 -10.86 -23.67
CA LEU A 189 1.70 -10.95 -22.93
C LEU A 189 0.69 -11.87 -23.62
N LYS A 190 0.92 -12.26 -24.88
CA LYS A 190 0.09 -13.24 -25.58
C LYS A 190 0.12 -14.60 -24.86
N ASN A 191 -1.02 -15.28 -24.84
CA ASN A 191 -1.22 -16.58 -24.19
C ASN A 191 -0.95 -16.59 -22.66
N LYS A 192 -0.93 -15.42 -22.02
CA LYS A 192 -0.89 -15.30 -20.55
C LYS A 192 -2.29 -15.01 -20.02
N THR A 193 -2.54 -15.42 -18.77
CA THR A 193 -3.73 -15.02 -18.02
C THR A 193 -3.41 -13.72 -17.27
N ILE A 194 -4.18 -12.68 -17.54
CA ILE A 194 -4.01 -11.35 -16.96
C ILE A 194 -5.23 -11.03 -16.09
N ILE A 195 -4.99 -10.92 -14.78
CA ILE A 195 -6.02 -10.67 -13.79
C ILE A 195 -5.95 -9.20 -13.36
N PHE A 196 -7.03 -8.45 -13.57
CA PHE A 196 -7.18 -7.10 -13.04
C PHE A 196 -7.96 -7.15 -11.73
N HIS A 197 -7.33 -6.75 -10.63
CA HIS A 197 -7.93 -6.76 -9.28
C HIS A 197 -7.96 -5.39 -8.62
N GLY A 198 -9.15 -5.00 -8.15
CA GLY A 198 -9.40 -3.78 -7.39
C GLY A 198 -10.69 -3.08 -7.80
N SER A 199 -11.10 -2.05 -7.07
CA SER A 199 -12.37 -1.35 -7.32
C SER A 199 -12.50 -0.68 -8.69
N ALA A 200 -11.38 -0.44 -9.38
CA ALA A 200 -11.33 0.14 -10.72
C ALA A 200 -11.01 -0.90 -11.82
N CYS A 201 -10.96 -2.20 -11.51
CA CYS A 201 -10.53 -3.23 -12.46
C CYS A 201 -11.37 -3.29 -13.73
N LYS A 202 -12.66 -2.96 -13.66
CA LYS A 202 -13.56 -2.94 -14.83
C LYS A 202 -13.03 -2.08 -15.97
N ASN A 203 -12.55 -0.88 -15.67
CA ASN A 203 -12.04 0.04 -16.69
C ASN A 203 -10.77 -0.50 -17.34
N TRP A 204 -9.90 -1.13 -16.54
CA TRP A 204 -8.67 -1.76 -17.02
C TRP A 204 -8.97 -2.97 -17.91
N PHE A 205 -9.89 -3.83 -17.47
CA PHE A 205 -10.36 -4.98 -18.23
C PHE A 205 -10.99 -4.56 -19.57
N GLN A 206 -11.92 -3.60 -19.56
CA GLN A 206 -12.56 -3.11 -20.78
C GLN A 206 -11.52 -2.55 -21.77
N LYS A 207 -10.61 -1.70 -21.27
CA LYS A 207 -9.57 -1.10 -22.13
C LYS A 207 -8.59 -2.14 -22.68
N ALA A 208 -8.25 -3.16 -21.89
CA ALA A 208 -7.40 -4.24 -22.35
C ALA A 208 -8.09 -5.08 -23.46
N ASN A 209 -9.37 -5.43 -23.27
CA ASN A 209 -10.13 -6.16 -24.30
C ASN A 209 -10.34 -5.34 -25.58
N GLU A 210 -10.49 -4.00 -25.48
CA GLU A 210 -10.61 -3.14 -26.66
C GLU A 210 -9.33 -3.10 -27.50
N LEU A 211 -8.17 -3.20 -26.85
CA LEU A 211 -6.88 -2.92 -27.49
C LEU A 211 -6.13 -4.19 -27.89
N TYR A 212 -6.45 -5.35 -27.30
CA TYR A 212 -5.61 -6.53 -27.39
C TYR A 212 -6.41 -7.82 -27.61
N ASP A 213 -5.93 -8.60 -28.58
CA ASP A 213 -6.38 -9.96 -28.84
C ASP A 213 -5.32 -10.99 -28.40
N GLY A 214 -5.77 -12.14 -27.86
CA GLY A 214 -4.93 -13.31 -27.60
C GLY A 214 -4.33 -13.43 -26.19
N ALA A 215 -4.73 -12.58 -25.25
CA ALA A 215 -4.51 -12.80 -23.82
C ALA A 215 -5.84 -13.13 -23.13
N ASP A 216 -5.79 -13.92 -22.06
CA ASP A 216 -6.97 -14.25 -21.26
C ASP A 216 -7.12 -13.22 -20.14
N PHE A 217 -8.06 -12.29 -20.29
CA PHE A 217 -8.30 -11.24 -19.32
C PHE A 217 -9.36 -11.65 -18.30
N ILE A 218 -9.10 -11.43 -17.01
CA ILE A 218 -10.04 -11.72 -15.93
C ILE A 218 -10.23 -10.47 -15.07
N GLU A 219 -11.48 -10.13 -14.80
CA GLU A 219 -11.86 -9.06 -13.86
C GLU A 219 -12.16 -9.65 -12.48
N LYS A 220 -11.56 -9.10 -11.42
CA LYS A 220 -11.88 -9.43 -10.01
C LYS A 220 -12.04 -8.17 -9.16
N ILE A 221 -13.27 -7.70 -8.96
CA ILE A 221 -13.55 -6.52 -8.12
C ILE A 221 -13.31 -6.83 -6.63
N PHE A 222 -13.81 -7.97 -6.18
CA PHE A 222 -13.72 -8.45 -4.81
C PHE A 222 -13.23 -9.90 -4.80
N VAL A 223 -12.41 -10.23 -3.80
CA VAL A 223 -11.79 -11.54 -3.64
C VAL A 223 -11.94 -11.92 -2.17
N GLU A 224 -12.69 -13.00 -1.92
CA GLU A 224 -12.91 -13.51 -0.56
C GLU A 224 -11.61 -14.06 0.04
N ASP A 225 -10.87 -14.84 -0.75
CA ASP A 225 -9.56 -15.38 -0.39
C ASP A 225 -8.45 -14.70 -1.23
N PHE A 226 -7.99 -13.55 -0.74
CA PHE A 226 -6.93 -12.80 -1.40
C PHE A 226 -5.61 -13.55 -1.42
N ASP A 227 -5.32 -14.38 -0.41
CA ASP A 227 -4.07 -15.15 -0.34
C ASP A 227 -4.04 -16.23 -1.42
N ALA A 228 -5.16 -16.95 -1.63
CA ALA A 228 -5.26 -17.92 -2.72
C ALA A 228 -5.12 -17.27 -4.10
N LEU A 229 -5.75 -16.11 -4.33
CA LEU A 229 -5.52 -15.34 -5.55
C LEU A 229 -4.04 -14.97 -5.69
N PHE A 230 -3.44 -14.43 -4.64
CA PHE A 230 -2.06 -13.96 -4.67
C PHE A 230 -1.08 -15.09 -4.96
N ASP A 231 -1.32 -16.26 -4.35
CA ASP A 231 -0.50 -17.45 -4.53
C ASP A 231 -0.60 -18.02 -5.95
N SER A 232 -1.70 -17.80 -6.66
CA SER A 232 -1.86 -18.19 -8.07
C SER A 232 -1.14 -17.28 -9.08
N LEU A 233 -0.56 -16.15 -8.66
CA LEU A 233 0.11 -15.21 -9.57
C LEU A 233 1.60 -15.53 -9.70
N ASP A 234 2.15 -15.49 -10.92
CA ASP A 234 3.60 -15.58 -11.14
C ASP A 234 4.27 -14.19 -11.06
N LEU A 235 3.56 -13.18 -11.58
CA LEU A 235 4.00 -11.78 -11.61
C LEU A 235 2.92 -10.86 -11.02
N VAL A 236 3.35 -9.96 -10.16
CA VAL A 236 2.50 -8.89 -9.61
C VAL A 236 2.86 -7.56 -10.25
N VAL A 237 1.87 -6.87 -10.80
CA VAL A 237 2.01 -5.54 -11.39
C VAL A 237 1.24 -4.52 -10.55
N MET A 238 1.93 -3.47 -10.11
CA MET A 238 1.41 -2.42 -9.23
C MET A 238 1.52 -1.05 -9.90
N PRO A 239 0.60 -0.69 -10.80
CA PRO A 239 0.64 0.56 -11.56
C PRO A 239 0.13 1.74 -10.73
N LEU A 240 0.84 2.10 -9.66
CA LEU A 240 0.38 3.07 -8.67
C LEU A 240 0.79 4.51 -9.02
N GLU A 241 -0.15 5.43 -9.01
CA GLU A 241 0.13 6.86 -9.11
C GLU A 241 0.31 7.52 -7.72
N ALA A 242 -0.27 6.92 -6.67
CA ALA A 242 -0.16 7.36 -5.29
C ALA A 242 -0.45 6.20 -4.33
N GLY A 243 -0.21 6.43 -3.03
CA GLY A 243 -0.54 5.46 -1.98
C GLY A 243 0.62 4.54 -1.63
N ALA A 244 1.33 4.87 -0.55
CA ALA A 244 2.33 3.98 0.06
C ALA A 244 1.72 2.72 0.74
N GLY A 245 0.40 2.63 0.89
CA GLY A 245 -0.28 1.57 1.66
C GLY A 245 -0.42 0.23 0.98
N VAL A 246 0.17 0.12 -0.20
CA VAL A 246 0.28 -1.11 -0.97
C VAL A 246 1.63 -1.79 -0.73
N LYS A 247 2.50 -1.20 0.09
CA LYS A 247 3.81 -1.76 0.48
C LYS A 247 3.71 -3.18 0.99
N ASN A 248 2.65 -3.50 1.72
CA ASN A 248 2.44 -4.86 2.20
C ASN A 248 2.38 -5.86 1.03
N ILE A 249 1.72 -5.53 -0.08
CA ILE A 249 1.65 -6.40 -1.26
C ILE A 249 3.04 -6.57 -1.88
N LEU A 250 3.78 -5.47 -2.10
CA LEU A 250 5.14 -5.52 -2.63
C LEU A 250 6.09 -6.35 -1.75
N LEU A 251 6.10 -6.07 -0.45
CA LEU A 251 6.95 -6.76 0.53
C LEU A 251 6.59 -8.26 0.60
N ASN A 252 5.31 -8.60 0.59
CA ASN A 252 4.85 -9.99 0.58
C ASN A 252 5.18 -10.69 -0.75
N SER A 253 5.09 -10.01 -1.90
CA SER A 253 5.49 -10.56 -3.20
C SER A 253 6.94 -10.98 -3.18
N VAL A 254 7.83 -10.05 -2.80
CA VAL A 254 9.27 -10.32 -2.80
C VAL A 254 9.62 -11.38 -1.76
N TYR A 255 8.99 -11.36 -0.59
CA TYR A 255 9.17 -12.40 0.43
C TYR A 255 8.82 -13.80 -0.10
N LYS A 256 7.68 -13.93 -0.79
CA LYS A 256 7.17 -15.18 -1.39
C LYS A 256 7.87 -15.56 -2.72
N ASN A 257 8.95 -14.89 -3.10
CA ASN A 257 9.66 -15.09 -4.38
C ASN A 257 8.81 -14.82 -5.64
N LYS A 258 7.78 -13.97 -5.53
CA LYS A 258 6.98 -13.53 -6.68
C LYS A 258 7.60 -12.27 -7.27
N LEU A 259 7.82 -12.28 -8.59
CA LEU A 259 8.34 -11.11 -9.29
C LEU A 259 7.32 -9.97 -9.18
N VAL A 260 7.82 -8.76 -8.98
CA VAL A 260 6.97 -7.57 -8.86
C VAL A 260 7.48 -6.48 -9.78
N PHE A 261 6.57 -5.90 -10.57
CA PHE A 261 6.79 -4.66 -11.29
C PHE A 261 5.83 -3.61 -10.78
N GLY A 262 6.25 -2.36 -10.76
CA GLY A 262 5.41 -1.27 -10.29
C GLY A 262 5.99 0.07 -10.65
N THR A 263 5.20 1.12 -10.46
CA THR A 263 5.70 2.49 -10.62
C THR A 263 6.72 2.83 -9.54
N LYS A 264 7.40 3.98 -9.69
CA LYS A 264 8.28 4.51 -8.64
C LYS A 264 7.58 4.58 -7.28
N GLU A 265 6.27 4.85 -7.28
CA GLU A 265 5.52 5.01 -6.03
C GLU A 265 5.29 3.67 -5.33
N ALA A 266 5.15 2.57 -6.08
CA ALA A 266 5.09 1.23 -5.50
C ALA A 266 6.36 0.86 -4.71
N PHE A 267 7.52 1.33 -5.17
CA PHE A 267 8.83 1.08 -4.55
C PHE A 267 9.28 2.20 -3.58
N SER A 268 8.40 3.13 -3.21
CA SER A 268 8.76 4.22 -2.28
C SER A 268 9.37 3.67 -0.98
N GLY A 269 10.53 4.20 -0.58
CA GLY A 269 11.27 3.74 0.60
C GLY A 269 12.22 2.55 0.38
N ILE A 270 12.22 1.95 -0.82
CA ILE A 270 13.27 1.04 -1.28
C ILE A 270 14.40 1.88 -1.92
N PRO A 271 15.68 1.56 -1.69
CA PRO A 271 16.80 2.23 -2.36
C PRO A 271 16.65 2.23 -3.88
N GLU A 272 16.87 3.40 -4.50
CA GLU A 272 16.60 3.59 -5.94
C GLU A 272 17.37 2.60 -6.82
N HIS A 273 18.62 2.27 -6.48
CA HIS A 273 19.42 1.30 -7.23
C HIS A 273 18.82 -0.11 -7.21
N LEU A 274 18.12 -0.52 -6.14
CA LEU A 274 17.43 -1.81 -6.04
C LEU A 274 16.07 -1.79 -6.73
N ALA A 275 15.38 -0.65 -6.70
CA ALA A 275 14.04 -0.51 -7.27
C ALA A 275 14.07 -0.37 -8.81
N LYS A 276 15.08 0.34 -9.35
CA LYS A 276 15.16 0.75 -10.76
C LYS A 276 14.90 -0.38 -11.78
N PRO A 277 15.41 -1.62 -11.62
CA PRO A 277 15.16 -2.70 -12.58
C PRO A 277 13.68 -3.08 -12.71
N PHE A 278 12.88 -2.84 -11.67
CA PHE A 278 11.47 -3.25 -11.58
C PHE A 278 10.47 -2.13 -11.83
N ILE A 279 10.97 -0.89 -12.01
CA ILE A 279 10.11 0.27 -12.25
C ILE A 279 9.51 0.20 -13.66
N ILE A 280 8.19 0.39 -13.74
CA ILE A 280 7.40 0.50 -14.97
C ILE A 280 6.53 1.76 -14.93
N ASN A 281 6.24 2.34 -16.09
CA ASN A 281 5.31 3.46 -16.22
C ASN A 281 4.15 3.13 -17.16
N LYS A 282 4.38 2.20 -18.10
CA LYS A 282 3.39 1.74 -19.07
C LYS A 282 3.55 0.24 -19.31
N ILE A 283 2.56 -0.33 -19.96
CA ILE A 283 2.50 -1.76 -20.25
C ILE A 283 3.63 -2.26 -21.16
N GLY A 284 4.13 -1.41 -22.07
CA GLY A 284 5.31 -1.73 -22.89
C GLY A 284 6.56 -2.02 -22.04
N ASP A 285 6.69 -1.38 -20.88
CA ASP A 285 7.81 -1.63 -19.97
C ASP A 285 7.70 -3.03 -19.34
N VAL A 286 6.47 -3.52 -19.10
CA VAL A 286 6.24 -4.90 -18.64
C VAL A 286 6.70 -5.87 -19.72
N ASN A 287 6.30 -5.63 -20.97
CA ASN A 287 6.68 -6.46 -22.11
C ASN A 287 8.21 -6.52 -22.28
N GLU A 288 8.91 -5.39 -22.24
CA GLU A 288 10.38 -5.36 -22.33
C GLU A 288 11.04 -6.07 -21.15
N LYS A 289 10.52 -5.94 -19.93
CA LYS A 289 11.08 -6.64 -18.76
C LYS A 289 10.86 -8.15 -18.80
N LEU A 290 9.75 -8.61 -19.36
CA LEU A 290 9.50 -10.05 -19.57
C LEU A 290 10.54 -10.67 -20.51
N LYS A 291 10.97 -9.95 -21.56
CA LYS A 291 12.03 -10.42 -22.47
C LYS A 291 13.38 -10.65 -21.79
N ILE A 292 13.67 -9.90 -20.73
CA ILE A 292 14.94 -9.97 -19.99
C ILE A 292 14.79 -10.60 -18.60
N ILE A 293 13.73 -11.37 -18.36
CA ILE A 293 13.38 -11.87 -17.02
C ILE A 293 14.49 -12.71 -16.37
N ILE A 294 15.24 -13.46 -17.17
CA ILE A 294 16.38 -14.26 -16.68
C ILE A 294 17.45 -13.34 -16.09
N SER A 295 17.75 -12.23 -16.76
CA SER A 295 18.72 -11.24 -16.29
C SER A 295 18.23 -10.50 -15.03
N LEU A 296 16.92 -10.31 -14.88
CA LEU A 296 16.32 -9.67 -13.70
C LEU A 296 16.36 -10.54 -12.43
N ALA A 297 16.67 -11.83 -12.53
CA ALA A 297 16.69 -12.74 -11.37
C ALA A 297 17.71 -12.30 -10.31
N ASN A 298 18.90 -11.89 -10.72
CA ASN A 298 19.94 -11.42 -9.79
C ASN A 298 19.51 -10.14 -9.07
N ASP A 299 18.98 -9.17 -9.81
CA ASP A 299 18.44 -7.93 -9.24
C ASP A 299 17.31 -8.23 -8.24
N PHE A 300 16.50 -9.26 -8.51
CA PHE A 300 15.40 -9.64 -7.64
C PHE A 300 15.90 -10.21 -6.32
N PHE A 301 16.94 -11.06 -6.35
CA PHE A 301 17.51 -11.62 -5.13
C PHE A 301 18.23 -10.57 -4.27
N GLU A 302 18.87 -9.56 -4.88
CA GLU A 302 19.40 -8.39 -4.17
C GLU A 302 18.29 -7.59 -3.48
N LEU A 303 17.20 -7.27 -4.20
CA LEU A 303 16.02 -6.62 -3.64
C LEU A 303 15.43 -7.44 -2.47
N ARG A 304 15.34 -8.76 -2.64
CA ARG A 304 14.82 -9.68 -1.62
C ARG A 304 15.68 -9.69 -0.37
N LYS A 305 17.00 -9.74 -0.53
CA LYS A 305 17.94 -9.68 0.59
C LYS A 305 17.74 -8.40 1.40
N TYR A 306 17.69 -7.25 0.72
CA TYR A 306 17.41 -5.97 1.38
C TYR A 306 16.09 -6.00 2.14
N ILE A 307 15.01 -6.49 1.52
CA ILE A 307 13.68 -6.57 2.15
C ILE A 307 13.70 -7.45 3.40
N LEU A 308 14.36 -8.61 3.35
CA LEU A 308 14.45 -9.53 4.50
C LEU A 308 15.26 -8.98 5.67
N GLU A 309 16.24 -8.12 5.40
CA GLU A 309 17.09 -7.47 6.40
C GLU A 309 16.41 -6.22 7.01
N HIS A 310 15.70 -5.43 6.20
CA HIS A 310 15.24 -4.09 6.59
C HIS A 310 13.76 -4.04 6.99
N HIS A 311 12.90 -4.90 6.44
CA HIS A 311 11.45 -4.89 6.67
C HIS A 311 11.01 -5.99 7.67
N THR A 312 11.78 -6.15 8.75
CA THR A 312 11.50 -7.11 9.84
C THR A 312 10.61 -6.51 10.92
N VAL A 313 9.99 -7.36 11.73
CA VAL A 313 9.21 -6.93 12.90
C VAL A 313 10.14 -6.30 13.95
N GLU A 314 11.37 -6.78 14.06
CA GLU A 314 12.41 -6.27 14.94
C GLU A 314 12.80 -4.83 14.59
N ASN A 315 13.03 -4.54 13.31
CA ASN A 315 13.34 -3.18 12.87
C ASN A 315 12.16 -2.24 13.05
N PHE A 316 10.94 -2.73 12.80
CA PHE A 316 9.71 -1.99 13.08
C PHE A 316 9.62 -1.62 14.57
N LYS A 317 9.91 -2.56 15.47
CA LYS A 317 9.95 -2.33 16.94
C LYS A 317 11.00 -1.30 17.33
N PHE A 318 12.22 -1.46 16.81
CA PHE A 318 13.33 -0.57 17.12
C PHE A 318 13.01 0.88 16.74
N ALA A 319 12.47 1.10 15.54
CA ALA A 319 12.07 2.43 15.07
C ALA A 319 10.93 3.08 15.88
N LEU A 320 10.12 2.30 16.59
CA LEU A 320 9.08 2.81 17.50
C LEU A 320 9.62 3.22 18.87
N CYS A 321 10.78 2.72 19.27
CA CYS A 321 11.38 2.99 20.58
C CYS A 321 12.38 4.16 20.56
N GLU A 322 12.77 4.65 19.38
CA GLU A 322 13.57 5.86 19.15
C GLU A 322 12.73 7.14 19.11
#